data_AF-A0A7Y2EMQ5-F1
#
_entry.id   AF-A0A7Y2EMQ5-F1
#
_cell.length_a   1.000
_cell.length_b   1.000
_cell.length_c   1.000
_cell.angle_alpha   90.00
_cell.angle_beta   90.00
_cell.angle_gamma   90.00
#
_symmetry.space_group_name_H-M   'P 1'
#
loop_
_entity.id
_entity.type
_entity.pdbx_description
1 polymer ?
#
loop_
_entity_poly.entity_id
_entity_poly.type
_entity_poly.pdbx_seq_one_letter_code
_entity_poly.pdbx_strand_id
1 'polypeptide(L)'
;MDSGSTLRVEKTSQLKSVTKKTYVLDTNVLLHDPTAVTAFKQHHIVIPMTVLEELDHIKDRRDKTVSREARIAIQMIDKVVGEASPQDIQAGVEVPGSDVGGLGAGTLAIYPDQCITGDSAVPFLDGTLDQANDNRIINVALKLQAESPDDFVCLVTKDINMRIKAKGS
;
A
#
# COMPACT_ATOMS: atom_id res chain seq x y z
N MET A 1 21.54 53.18 30.29
CA MET A 1 20.24 53.43 29.63
C MET A 1 20.41 52.91 28.21
N ASP A 2 20.58 51.61 28.04
CA ASP A 2 19.52 50.59 27.95
C ASP A 2 18.47 50.92 26.90
N SER A 3 18.47 50.12 25.81
CA SER A 3 17.29 49.75 25.01
C SER A 3 17.75 48.78 23.93
N GLY A 4 17.90 47.50 24.31
CA GLY A 4 18.15 46.41 23.37
C GLY A 4 16.98 46.23 22.40
N SER A 5 17.30 46.10 21.11
CA SER A 5 16.33 45.75 20.07
C SER A 5 15.82 44.33 20.29
N THR A 6 14.58 44.20 20.73
CA THR A 6 13.93 42.91 20.89
C THR A 6 13.53 42.38 19.50
N LEU A 7 14.29 41.43 18.97
CA LEU A 7 13.92 40.67 17.78
C LEU A 7 12.65 39.87 18.10
N ARG A 8 11.54 40.26 17.47
CA ARG A 8 10.25 39.59 17.59
C ARG A 8 10.31 38.30 16.77
N VAL A 9 10.52 37.18 17.43
CA VAL A 9 10.42 35.85 16.80
C VAL A 9 8.94 35.60 16.52
N GLU A 10 8.53 35.73 15.25
CA GLU A 10 7.21 35.30 14.82
C GLU A 10 7.11 33.78 14.98
N LYS A 11 6.06 33.36 15.70
CA LYS A 11 5.76 31.96 16.01
C LYS A 11 5.59 31.23 14.68
N THR A 12 6.57 30.39 14.34
CA THR A 12 6.58 29.58 13.12
C THR A 12 5.24 28.86 13.00
N SER A 13 4.52 29.13 11.91
CA SER A 13 3.30 28.45 11.54
C SER A 13 3.49 26.95 11.75
N GLN A 14 2.67 26.35 12.62
CA GLN A 14 2.67 24.90 12.86
C GLN A 14 2.62 24.20 11.49
N LEU A 15 3.72 23.55 11.13
CA LEU A 15 3.78 22.69 9.96
C LEU A 15 2.63 21.70 10.09
N LYS A 16 1.71 21.69 9.12
CA LYS A 16 0.63 20.70 9.07
C LYS A 16 1.26 19.32 9.27
N SER A 17 0.81 18.57 10.26
CA SER A 17 1.21 17.17 10.39
C SER A 17 0.88 16.48 9.08
N VAL A 18 1.88 15.85 8.47
CA VAL A 18 1.67 15.08 7.25
C VAL A 18 0.92 13.82 7.68
N THR A 19 -0.39 13.77 7.43
CA THR A 19 -1.20 12.59 7.71
C THR A 19 -0.65 11.42 6.89
N LYS A 20 -0.20 10.36 7.58
CA LYS A 20 0.20 9.11 6.94
C LYS A 20 -1.04 8.51 6.28
N LYS A 21 -0.85 7.97 5.07
CA LYS A 21 -1.91 7.41 4.23
C LYS A 21 -1.58 5.96 3.96
N THR A 22 -2.60 5.15 3.78
CA THR A 22 -2.48 3.73 3.44
C THR A 22 -2.86 3.52 1.98
N TYR A 23 -1.95 2.93 1.21
CA TYR A 23 -2.15 2.61 -0.20
C TYR A 23 -2.18 1.10 -0.39
N VAL A 24 -3.29 0.58 -0.89
CA VAL A 24 -3.43 -0.83 -1.25
C VAL A 24 -3.08 -0.98 -2.72
N LEU A 25 -2.04 -1.75 -3.04
CA LEU A 25 -1.56 -1.90 -4.42
C LEU A 25 -2.20 -3.10 -5.11
N ASP A 26 -2.54 -2.92 -6.38
CA ASP A 26 -2.97 -3.95 -7.33
C ASP A 26 -1.77 -4.52 -8.11
N THR A 27 -1.84 -5.79 -8.49
CA THR A 27 -0.90 -6.50 -9.37
C THR A 27 -0.60 -5.72 -10.65
N ASN A 28 -1.61 -5.15 -11.30
CA ASN A 28 -1.41 -4.41 -12.56
C ASN A 28 -0.56 -3.15 -12.41
N VAL A 29 -0.54 -2.55 -11.21
CA VAL A 29 0.35 -1.42 -10.90
C VAL A 29 1.80 -1.91 -10.87
N LEU A 30 2.06 -3.01 -10.17
CA LEU A 30 3.39 -3.59 -10.00
C LEU A 30 3.95 -4.19 -11.30
N LEU A 31 3.11 -4.75 -12.17
CA LEU A 31 3.53 -5.24 -13.48
C LEU A 31 3.92 -4.13 -14.45
N HIS A 32 3.28 -2.96 -14.32
CA HIS A 32 3.63 -1.81 -15.16
C HIS A 32 4.80 -1.02 -14.58
N ASP A 33 4.88 -0.91 -13.25
CA ASP A 33 5.96 -0.25 -12.55
C ASP A 33 6.36 -1.06 -11.31
N PRO A 34 7.35 -1.97 -11.45
CA PRO A 34 7.86 -2.74 -10.32
C PRO A 34 8.48 -1.90 -9.21
N THR A 35 8.83 -0.64 -9.50
CA THR A 35 9.41 0.29 -8.53
C THR A 35 8.36 1.01 -7.70
N ALA A 36 7.06 0.80 -7.98
CA ALA A 36 5.97 1.45 -7.26
C ALA A 36 6.04 1.24 -5.74
N VAL A 37 6.59 0.11 -5.27
CA VAL A 37 6.76 -0.17 -3.82
C VAL A 37 7.66 0.83 -3.09
N THR A 38 8.49 1.62 -3.79
CA THR A 38 9.32 2.67 -3.19
C THR A 38 8.81 4.09 -3.48
N ALA A 39 7.75 4.22 -4.29
CA ALA A 39 7.27 5.51 -4.78
C ALA A 39 6.41 6.30 -3.77
N PHE A 40 5.97 5.66 -2.67
CA PHE A 40 5.00 6.24 -1.74
C PHE A 40 5.62 7.00 -0.55
N LYS A 41 6.95 7.23 -0.55
CA LYS A 41 7.64 8.07 0.45
C LYS A 41 7.29 7.66 1.89
N GLN A 42 6.86 8.58 2.75
CA GLN A 42 6.53 8.34 4.16
C GLN A 42 5.24 7.53 4.41
N HIS A 43 4.52 7.15 3.35
CA HIS A 43 3.21 6.51 3.47
C HIS A 43 3.29 5.01 3.75
N HIS A 44 2.16 4.44 4.17
CA HIS A 44 2.01 3.02 4.38
C HIS A 44 1.53 2.35 3.08
N ILE A 45 2.19 1.28 2.68
CA ILE A 45 1.85 0.47 1.52
C ILE A 45 1.38 -0.88 2.03
N VAL A 46 0.28 -1.36 1.48
CA VAL A 46 -0.26 -2.69 1.74
C VAL A 46 -0.34 -3.45 0.43
N ILE A 47 0.26 -4.63 0.39
CA ILE A 47 0.13 -5.58 -0.71
C ILE A 47 -0.70 -6.76 -0.22
N PRO A 48 -1.91 -6.99 -0.76
CA PRO A 48 -2.67 -8.21 -0.50
C PRO A 48 -1.88 -9.46 -0.88
N MET A 49 -2.00 -10.54 -0.12
CA MET A 49 -1.39 -11.84 -0.45
C MET A 49 -1.80 -12.31 -1.85
N THR A 50 -3.06 -12.08 -2.26
CA THR A 50 -3.54 -12.34 -3.63
C THR A 50 -2.64 -11.72 -4.71
N VAL A 51 -2.13 -10.50 -4.49
CA VAL A 51 -1.26 -9.83 -5.46
C VAL A 51 0.07 -10.57 -5.61
N LEU A 52 0.63 -11.08 -4.51
CA LEU A 52 1.84 -11.91 -4.56
C LEU A 52 1.58 -13.23 -5.30
N GLU A 53 0.45 -13.88 -5.04
CA GLU A 53 0.04 -15.11 -5.74
C GLU A 53 -0.06 -14.89 -7.26
N GLU A 54 -0.63 -13.76 -7.68
CA GLU A 54 -0.73 -13.40 -9.10
C GLU A 54 0.63 -13.12 -9.74
N LEU A 55 1.49 -12.34 -9.06
CA LEU A 55 2.86 -12.09 -9.54
C LEU A 55 3.64 -13.40 -9.71
N ASP A 56 3.49 -14.33 -8.76
CA ASP A 56 4.13 -15.64 -8.82
C ASP A 56 3.64 -16.48 -10.00
N HIS A 57 2.34 -16.48 -10.27
CA HIS A 57 1.81 -17.15 -11.45
C HIS A 57 2.27 -16.47 -12.76
N ILE A 58 2.41 -15.15 -12.77
CA ILE A 58 2.77 -14.37 -13.96
C ILE A 58 4.25 -14.52 -14.31
N LYS A 59 5.15 -14.66 -13.33
CA LYS A 59 6.61 -14.76 -13.57
C LYS A 59 7.00 -15.96 -14.44
N ASP A 60 6.17 -17.00 -14.50
CA ASP A 60 6.43 -18.24 -15.25
C ASP A 60 5.69 -18.30 -16.60
N ARG A 61 5.01 -17.22 -17.02
CA ARG A 61 4.29 -17.16 -18.29
C ARG A 61 5.24 -17.04 -19.50
N ARG A 62 4.71 -17.35 -20.69
CA ARG A 62 5.46 -17.30 -21.96
C ARG A 62 5.82 -15.87 -22.39
N ASP A 63 5.05 -14.87 -21.99
CA ASP A 63 5.35 -13.46 -22.27
C ASP A 63 6.56 -13.04 -21.44
N LYS A 64 7.72 -12.92 -22.10
CA LYS A 64 8.99 -12.64 -21.44
C LYS A 64 9.06 -11.25 -20.82
N THR A 65 8.35 -10.27 -21.38
CA THR A 65 8.40 -8.89 -20.88
C THR A 65 7.62 -8.78 -19.58
N VAL A 66 6.36 -9.22 -19.59
CA VAL A 66 5.50 -9.16 -18.39
C VAL A 66 6.08 -10.05 -17.28
N SER A 67 6.61 -11.22 -17.64
CA SER A 67 7.26 -12.12 -16.67
C SER A 67 8.54 -11.53 -16.06
N ARG A 68 9.24 -10.65 -16.78
CA ARG A 68 10.41 -9.94 -16.25
C ARG A 68 9.96 -8.90 -15.22
N GLU A 69 8.97 -8.09 -15.55
CA GLU A 69 8.44 -7.08 -14.62
C GLU A 69 7.91 -7.72 -13.33
N ALA A 70 7.21 -8.87 -13.43
CA ALA A 70 6.77 -9.64 -12.26
C ALA A 70 7.94 -10.08 -11.37
N ARG A 71 9.05 -10.59 -11.96
CA ARG A 71 10.25 -10.96 -11.20
C ARG A 71 10.87 -9.76 -10.49
N ILE A 72 10.94 -8.61 -11.15
CA ILE A 72 11.48 -7.40 -10.55
C ILE A 72 10.60 -6.96 -9.38
N ALA A 73 9.27 -6.99 -9.53
CA ALA A 73 8.33 -6.62 -8.47
C ALA A 73 8.51 -7.54 -7.25
N ILE A 74 8.56 -8.86 -7.46
CA ILE A 74 8.81 -9.85 -6.39
C ILE A 74 10.14 -9.56 -5.69
N GLN A 75 11.21 -9.33 -6.45
CA GLN A 75 12.53 -9.00 -5.88
C GLN A 75 12.55 -7.69 -5.09
N MET A 76 11.81 -6.68 -5.52
CA MET A 76 11.71 -5.41 -4.79
C MET A 76 10.95 -5.59 -3.48
N ILE A 77 9.89 -6.38 -3.48
CA ILE A 77 9.13 -6.71 -2.26
C ILE A 77 10.01 -7.52 -1.31
N ASP A 78 10.64 -8.59 -1.80
CA ASP A 78 11.52 -9.46 -1.03
C ASP A 78 12.71 -8.71 -0.40
N LYS A 79 13.29 -7.72 -1.09
CA LYS A 79 14.32 -6.85 -0.53
C LYS A 79 13.86 -6.04 0.69
N VAL A 80 12.58 -5.74 0.80
CA VAL A 80 12.02 -4.99 1.93
C VAL A 80 11.65 -5.96 3.06
N VAL A 81 11.01 -7.09 2.74
CA VAL A 81 10.38 -7.96 3.74
C VAL A 81 11.17 -9.24 4.07
N GLY A 82 12.20 -9.59 3.30
CA GLY A 82 12.81 -10.93 3.32
C GLY A 82 13.46 -11.34 4.64
N GLU A 83 14.00 -10.39 5.40
CA GLU A 83 14.61 -10.62 6.71
C GLU A 83 13.66 -10.31 7.89
N ALA A 84 12.44 -9.87 7.59
CA ALA A 84 11.48 -9.46 8.60
C ALA A 84 10.69 -10.66 9.16
N SER A 85 10.29 -10.59 10.43
CA SER A 85 9.43 -11.62 11.02
C SER A 85 8.02 -11.55 10.42
N PRO A 86 7.23 -12.64 10.46
CA PRO A 86 5.84 -12.60 10.00
C PRO A 86 5.00 -11.49 10.66
N GLN A 87 5.28 -11.19 11.93
CA GLN A 87 4.64 -10.11 12.68
C GLN A 87 5.03 -8.74 12.13
N ASP A 88 6.32 -8.52 11.84
CA ASP A 88 6.82 -7.27 11.26
C ASP A 88 6.27 -7.05 9.85
N ILE A 89 6.14 -8.13 9.06
CA ILE A 89 5.57 -8.10 7.72
C ILE A 89 4.10 -7.66 7.75
N GLN A 90 3.32 -8.10 8.74
CA GLN A 90 1.92 -7.68 8.88
C GLN A 90 1.81 -6.25 9.42
N ALA A 91 2.67 -5.87 10.37
CA ALA A 91 2.68 -4.52 10.93
C ALA A 91 3.20 -3.46 9.95
N GLY A 92 4.09 -3.86 9.04
CA GLY A 92 4.74 -3.01 8.05
C GLY A 92 6.22 -2.83 8.32
N VAL A 93 7.04 -3.24 7.35
CA VAL A 93 8.50 -3.12 7.38
C VAL A 93 8.92 -1.80 6.74
N GLU A 94 9.91 -1.11 7.30
CA GLU A 94 10.42 0.14 6.73
C GLU A 94 10.94 -0.07 5.31
N VAL A 95 10.51 0.78 4.38
CA VAL A 95 10.98 0.76 3.00
C VAL A 95 12.32 1.51 2.93
N PRO A 96 13.43 0.87 2.51
CA PRO A 96 14.73 1.53 2.46
C PRO A 96 14.71 2.79 1.57
N GLY A 97 15.26 3.90 2.08
CA GLY A 97 15.34 5.18 1.36
C GLY A 97 14.02 5.94 1.24
N SER A 98 13.00 5.57 2.01
CA SER A 98 11.70 6.25 2.04
C SER A 98 11.65 7.48 2.95
N ASP A 99 12.65 7.64 3.85
CA ASP A 99 12.79 8.71 4.83
C ASP A 99 13.33 10.04 4.25
N VAL A 100 13.48 10.11 2.94
CA VAL A 100 14.00 11.27 2.22
C VAL A 100 13.10 12.49 2.45
N GLY A 101 13.70 13.56 2.97
CA GLY A 101 13.00 14.82 3.22
C GLY A 101 12.45 14.98 4.64
N GLY A 102 12.81 14.10 5.58
CA GLY A 102 12.52 14.27 7.01
C GLY A 102 11.05 14.08 7.39
N LEU A 103 10.27 13.42 6.53
CA LEU A 103 8.84 13.16 6.73
C LEU A 103 8.55 11.81 7.42
N GLY A 104 9.60 11.09 7.83
CA GLY A 104 9.52 9.74 8.38
C GLY A 104 9.60 8.65 7.31
N ALA A 105 9.92 7.42 7.73
CA ALA A 105 10.00 6.27 6.84
C ALA A 105 8.60 5.76 6.43
N GLY A 106 8.47 5.43 5.15
CA GLY A 106 7.37 4.63 4.63
C GLY A 106 7.51 3.18 5.08
N THR A 107 6.39 2.47 5.09
CA THR A 107 6.36 1.07 5.48
C THR A 107 5.60 0.23 4.46
N LEU A 108 6.00 -1.02 4.27
CA LEU A 108 5.37 -2.00 3.41
C LEU A 108 4.87 -3.17 4.26
N ALA A 109 3.57 -3.46 4.20
CA ALA A 109 2.95 -4.62 4.81
C ALA A 109 2.39 -5.59 3.78
N ILE A 110 2.39 -6.88 4.11
CA ILE A 110 1.67 -7.91 3.36
C ILE A 110 0.40 -8.29 4.13
N TYR A 111 -0.76 -8.15 3.49
CA TYR A 111 -2.05 -8.41 4.13
C TYR A 111 -2.56 -9.83 3.79
N PRO A 112 -2.80 -10.70 4.78
CA PRO A 112 -3.29 -12.07 4.56
C PRO A 112 -4.80 -12.07 4.26
N ASP A 113 -5.18 -11.66 3.05
CA ASP A 113 -6.57 -11.46 2.63
C ASP A 113 -7.39 -12.77 2.53
N GLN A 114 -6.72 -13.92 2.55
CA GLN A 114 -7.34 -15.26 2.65
C GLN A 114 -8.15 -15.42 3.96
N CYS A 115 -7.82 -14.63 4.99
CA CYS A 115 -8.49 -14.67 6.29
C CYS A 115 -9.72 -13.76 6.36
N ILE A 116 -10.01 -12.97 5.32
CA ILE A 116 -11.21 -12.10 5.30
C ILE A 116 -12.44 -12.97 5.05
N THR A 117 -13.25 -13.17 6.08
CA THR A 117 -14.56 -13.82 5.98
C THR A 117 -15.67 -12.76 5.83
N GLY A 118 -16.71 -13.08 5.05
CA GLY A 118 -17.85 -12.19 4.77
C GLY A 118 -18.79 -11.90 5.96
N ASP A 119 -18.36 -12.20 7.18
CA ASP A 119 -19.13 -12.03 8.42
C ASP A 119 -18.91 -10.66 9.10
N SER A 120 -18.14 -9.77 8.48
CA SER A 120 -17.93 -8.41 8.99
C SER A 120 -19.06 -7.47 8.54
N ALA A 121 -19.35 -6.43 9.34
CA ALA A 121 -20.28 -5.34 9.02
C ALA A 121 -19.80 -4.42 7.86
N VAL A 122 -18.85 -4.90 7.06
CA VAL A 122 -18.18 -4.20 5.97
C VAL A 122 -18.71 -4.80 4.67
N PRO A 123 -18.99 -3.99 3.63
CA PRO A 123 -19.35 -4.49 2.31
C PRO A 123 -18.33 -5.53 1.85
N PHE A 124 -18.80 -6.74 1.54
CA PHE A 124 -17.96 -7.84 1.07
C PHE A 124 -18.37 -8.17 -0.36
N LEU A 125 -17.43 -8.10 -1.29
CA LEU A 125 -17.69 -8.43 -2.69
C LEU A 125 -17.58 -9.95 -2.90
N ASP A 126 -18.72 -10.64 -3.00
CA ASP A 126 -18.82 -12.05 -3.40
C ASP A 126 -18.92 -12.16 -4.93
N GLY A 127 -17.80 -12.54 -5.57
CA GLY A 127 -17.69 -12.59 -7.04
C GLY A 127 -17.73 -14.00 -7.61
N THR A 128 -18.05 -14.10 -8.90
CA THR A 128 -17.71 -15.27 -9.73
C THR A 128 -16.20 -15.54 -9.67
N LEU A 129 -15.77 -16.80 -9.86
CA LEU A 129 -14.35 -17.23 -9.84
C LEU A 129 -13.42 -16.28 -10.63
N ASP A 130 -13.87 -15.79 -11.78
CA ASP A 130 -13.10 -14.91 -12.67
C ASP A 130 -12.80 -13.50 -12.08
N GLN A 131 -13.50 -13.09 -11.02
CA GLN A 131 -13.35 -11.78 -10.38
C GLN A 131 -12.97 -11.89 -8.90
N ALA A 132 -12.64 -13.09 -8.45
CA ALA A 132 -12.34 -13.36 -7.05
C ALA A 132 -11.13 -12.53 -6.56
N ASN A 133 -10.10 -12.37 -7.39
CA ASN A 133 -8.88 -11.67 -7.01
C ASN A 133 -9.10 -10.15 -6.87
N ASP A 134 -9.75 -9.51 -7.84
CA ASP A 134 -10.13 -8.09 -7.76
C ASP A 134 -10.93 -7.79 -6.49
N ASN A 135 -11.90 -8.66 -6.20
CA ASN A 135 -12.76 -8.53 -5.04
C ASN A 135 -11.96 -8.70 -3.73
N ARG A 136 -11.03 -9.66 -3.66
CA ARG A 136 -10.12 -9.83 -2.52
C ARG A 136 -9.30 -8.57 -2.27
N ILE A 137 -8.74 -7.97 -3.32
CA ILE A 137 -7.96 -6.72 -3.21
C ILE A 137 -8.84 -5.56 -2.71
N ILE A 138 -10.06 -5.41 -3.23
CA ILE A 138 -11.00 -4.37 -2.78
C ILE A 138 -11.40 -4.62 -1.32
N ASN A 139 -11.68 -5.87 -0.93
CA ASN A 139 -12.06 -6.23 0.42
C ASN A 139 -10.94 -5.90 1.43
N VAL A 140 -9.66 -6.00 1.06
CA VAL A 140 -8.55 -5.51 1.91
C VAL A 140 -8.67 -4.01 2.18
N ALA A 141 -8.90 -3.20 1.14
CA ALA A 141 -9.05 -1.76 1.30
C ALA A 141 -10.25 -1.39 2.19
N LEU A 142 -11.39 -2.06 2.00
CA LEU A 142 -12.59 -1.86 2.82
C LEU A 142 -12.36 -2.30 4.27
N LYS A 143 -11.68 -3.43 4.48
CA LYS A 143 -11.37 -3.93 5.81
C LYS A 143 -10.45 -2.97 6.58
N LEU A 144 -9.38 -2.49 5.94
CA LEU A 144 -8.47 -1.50 6.53
C LEU A 144 -9.19 -0.19 6.89
N GLN A 145 -10.11 0.26 6.03
CA GLN A 145 -10.90 1.46 6.31
C GLN A 145 -11.86 1.25 7.50
N ALA A 146 -12.42 0.05 7.65
CA ALA A 146 -13.31 -0.27 8.77
C ALA A 146 -12.56 -0.43 10.10
N GLU A 147 -11.33 -0.95 10.08
CA GLU A 147 -10.47 -1.10 11.26
C GLU A 147 -9.95 0.25 11.77
N SER A 148 -9.70 1.19 10.85
CA SER A 148 -9.26 2.56 11.15
C SER A 148 -10.10 3.61 10.40
N PRO A 149 -11.29 3.98 10.91
CA PRO A 149 -12.19 4.92 10.22
C PRO A 149 -11.61 6.33 9.99
N ASP A 150 -10.65 6.73 10.82
CA ASP A 150 -9.96 8.03 10.72
C ASP A 150 -8.77 8.00 9.74
N ASP A 151 -8.33 6.81 9.31
CA ASP A 151 -7.19 6.66 8.42
C ASP A 151 -7.62 6.76 6.95
N PHE A 152 -6.78 7.42 6.15
CA PHE A 152 -7.00 7.49 4.71
C PHE A 152 -6.51 6.20 4.05
N VAL A 153 -7.43 5.42 3.49
CA VAL A 153 -7.14 4.23 2.69
C VAL A 153 -7.44 4.49 1.21
N CYS A 154 -6.52 4.11 0.32
CA CYS A 154 -6.64 4.31 -1.11
C CYS A 154 -6.21 3.06 -1.89
N LEU A 155 -7.13 2.53 -2.70
CA LEU A 155 -6.82 1.50 -3.68
C LEU A 155 -6.10 2.12 -4.88
N VAL A 156 -4.91 1.63 -5.19
CA VAL A 156 -4.13 2.02 -6.36
C VAL A 156 -4.26 0.94 -7.41
N THR A 157 -5.00 1.24 -8.48
CA THR A 157 -5.26 0.31 -9.58
C THR A 157 -5.28 1.05 -10.92
N LYS A 158 -4.99 0.31 -12.00
CA LYS A 158 -5.18 0.76 -13.38
C LYS A 158 -6.49 0.26 -14.00
N ASP A 159 -7.19 -0.65 -13.33
CA ASP A 159 -8.42 -1.26 -13.84
C ASP A 159 -9.65 -0.37 -13.58
N ILE A 160 -10.43 -0.10 -14.63
CA ILE A 160 -11.65 0.69 -14.51
C ILE A 160 -12.76 -0.04 -13.73
N ASN A 161 -12.87 -1.36 -13.87
CA ASN A 161 -13.84 -2.19 -13.19
C ASN A 161 -13.59 -2.17 -11.69
N MET A 162 -12.34 -2.33 -11.26
CA MET A 162 -11.97 -2.22 -9.85
C MET A 162 -12.33 -0.84 -9.27
N ARG A 163 -12.05 0.24 -10.01
CA ARG A 163 -12.43 1.61 -9.58
C ARG A 163 -13.94 1.80 -9.45
N ILE A 164 -14.73 1.23 -10.34
CA ILE A 164 -16.19 1.33 -10.30
C ILE A 164 -16.73 0.52 -9.13
N LYS A 165 -16.28 -0.73 -8.96
CA LYS A 165 -16.66 -1.60 -7.84
C LYS A 165 -16.36 -0.95 -6.48
N ALA A 166 -15.13 -0.46 -6.29
CA ALA A 166 -14.69 0.16 -5.05
C ALA A 166 -15.46 1.46 -4.71
N LYS A 167 -15.99 2.17 -5.70
CA LYS A 167 -16.85 3.36 -5.47
C LYS A 167 -18.29 3.02 -5.11
N GLY A 168 -18.77 1.86 -5.54
CA GLY A 168 -20.12 1.38 -5.27
C GLY A 168 -20.22 0.46 -4.06
N SER A 169 -19.08 0.15 -3.43
CA SER A 169 -18.98 -0.64 -2.20
C SER A 169 -19.06 0.27 -0.98
#